data_AF-A0A6L8IA35-F1
#
_entry.id   AF-A0A6L8IA35-F1
#
_cell.length_a   1.000
_cell.length_b   1.000
_cell.length_c   1.000
_cell.angle_alpha   90.00
_cell.angle_beta   90.00
_cell.angle_gamma   90.00
#
_symmetry.space_group_name_H-M   'P 1'
#
loop_
_entity.id
_entity.type
_entity.pdbx_description
1 polymer ?
#
loop_
_entity_poly.entity_id
_entity_poly.type
_entity_poly.pdbx_seq_one_letter_code
_entity_poly.pdbx_strand_id
1 'polypeptide(L)'
;MDLDRLPPAFSGPSAWTGREMRDRTDWVVTLTEDQVDEIEAVARRFLSAGGDPGETTAEDFPLPQFSGRLAQLRETLLNGRGFEVIRGLPVAGYDQRLAATIFCGIGAHLGKARSQNAQGHVLGHVRDLGANPDDPNSRIYQTSARQTFHTDSADVVGLLCLREAREGGDSLLVSAEAIYN
;
A
#
# COMPACT_ATOMS: atom_id res chain seq x y z
N MET A 1 -34.87 -1.94 0.48
CA MET A 1 -34.00 -1.64 1.63
C MET A 1 -34.86 -0.84 2.58
N ASP A 2 -35.13 -1.36 3.77
CA ASP A 2 -35.91 -0.66 4.78
C ASP A 2 -35.04 0.47 5.36
N LEU A 3 -35.34 1.72 5.00
CA LEU A 3 -34.60 2.90 5.44
C LEU A 3 -35.06 3.37 6.83
N ASP A 4 -36.11 2.77 7.39
CA ASP A 4 -36.66 3.17 8.70
C ASP A 4 -35.82 2.60 9.87
N ARG A 5 -34.83 1.75 9.57
CA ARG A 5 -33.95 1.16 10.58
C ARG A 5 -32.50 1.06 10.11
N LEU A 6 -31.76 2.15 10.26
CA LEU A 6 -30.32 2.18 10.02
C LEU A 6 -29.56 1.36 11.09
N PRO A 7 -28.45 0.70 10.71
CA PRO A 7 -27.45 0.21 11.67
C PRO A 7 -27.05 1.27 12.71
N PRO A 8 -26.66 0.84 13.93
CA PRO A 8 -26.10 1.78 14.91
C PRO A 8 -24.79 2.39 14.40
N ALA A 9 -24.44 3.56 14.92
CA ALA A 9 -23.19 4.23 14.60
C ALA A 9 -21.98 3.35 14.92
N PHE A 10 -20.98 3.36 14.03
CA PHE A 10 -19.72 2.68 14.24
C PHE A 10 -18.85 3.47 15.21
N SER A 11 -18.27 2.78 16.19
CA SER A 11 -17.36 3.36 17.21
C SER A 11 -16.01 2.63 17.26
N GLY A 12 -15.73 1.81 16.25
CA GLY A 12 -14.49 1.06 16.13
C GLY A 12 -13.28 1.95 15.78
N PRO A 13 -12.08 1.38 15.79
CA PRO A 13 -10.84 2.11 15.49
C PRO A 13 -10.77 2.66 14.06
N SER A 14 -11.57 2.12 13.15
CA SER A 14 -11.76 2.56 11.76
C SER A 14 -12.65 3.80 11.63
N ALA A 15 -13.47 4.15 12.64
CA ALA A 15 -14.36 5.31 12.63
C ALA A 15 -13.64 6.60 13.08
N TRP A 16 -12.72 7.10 12.24
CA TRP A 16 -11.92 8.29 12.51
C TRP A 16 -12.15 9.42 11.49
N THR A 17 -11.87 10.66 11.90
CA THR A 17 -11.89 11.84 11.02
C THR A 17 -10.48 12.29 10.64
N GLY A 18 -10.34 12.95 9.49
CA GLY A 18 -9.06 13.54 9.08
C GLY A 18 -8.52 14.56 10.09
N ARG A 19 -9.40 15.24 10.85
CA ARG A 19 -8.98 16.15 11.92
C ARG A 19 -8.25 15.39 13.03
N GLU A 20 -8.81 14.27 13.49
CA GLU A 20 -8.21 13.44 14.54
C GLU A 20 -6.87 12.83 14.10
N MET A 21 -6.75 12.44 12.82
CA MET A 21 -5.52 11.82 12.31
C MET A 21 -4.37 12.83 12.12
N ARG A 22 -4.67 14.12 11.89
CA ARG A 22 -3.64 15.16 11.77
C ARG A 22 -2.84 15.37 13.04
N ASP A 23 -3.46 15.16 14.20
CA ASP A 23 -2.83 15.36 15.51
C ASP A 23 -2.11 14.10 16.00
N ARG A 24 -2.06 13.05 15.18
CA ARG A 24 -1.53 11.73 15.49
C ARG A 24 -0.35 11.39 14.60
N THR A 25 0.60 10.63 15.14
CA THR A 25 1.76 10.12 14.39
C THR A 25 1.92 8.61 14.53
N ASP A 26 1.04 7.94 15.27
CA ASP A 26 1.09 6.50 15.53
C ASP A 26 0.70 5.65 14.30
N TRP A 27 0.26 6.28 13.22
CA TRP A 27 0.06 5.67 11.90
C TRP A 27 1.31 5.75 11.01
N VAL A 28 2.40 6.38 11.47
CA VAL A 28 3.69 6.43 10.80
C VAL A 28 4.69 5.53 11.52
N VAL A 29 5.29 4.61 10.77
CA VAL A 29 6.40 3.77 11.24
C VAL A 29 7.64 4.13 10.46
N THR A 30 8.75 4.29 11.17
CA THR A 30 10.06 4.47 10.55
C THR A 30 10.86 3.20 10.75
N LEU A 31 11.33 2.62 9.65
CA LEU A 31 12.22 1.46 9.68
C LEU A 31 13.55 1.84 10.32
N THR A 32 14.10 0.93 11.10
CA THR A 32 15.48 1.04 11.59
C THR A 32 16.48 0.67 10.49
N GLU A 33 17.74 1.04 10.65
CA GLU A 33 18.82 0.63 9.73
C GLU A 33 18.89 -0.90 9.61
N ASP A 34 18.85 -1.62 10.74
CA ASP A 34 18.86 -3.10 10.75
C ASP A 34 17.67 -3.71 9.96
N GLN A 35 16.48 -3.09 10.02
CA GLN A 35 15.31 -3.54 9.27
C GLN A 35 15.47 -3.28 7.77
N VAL A 36 16.02 -2.13 7.40
CA VAL A 36 16.33 -1.83 5.99
C VAL A 36 17.36 -2.82 5.45
N ASP A 37 18.44 -3.06 6.20
CA ASP A 37 19.50 -3.99 5.82
C ASP A 37 18.97 -5.43 5.66
N GLU A 38 18.10 -5.88 6.56
CA GLU A 38 17.42 -7.18 6.45
C GLU A 38 16.61 -7.28 5.15
N ILE A 39 15.73 -6.31 4.90
CA ILE A 39 14.86 -6.28 3.72
C ILE A 39 15.70 -6.27 2.44
N GLU A 40 16.74 -5.43 2.37
CA GLU A 40 17.62 -5.35 1.21
C GLU A 40 18.40 -6.64 0.98
N ALA A 41 18.96 -7.23 2.04
CA ALA A 41 19.73 -8.47 1.93
C ALA A 41 18.87 -9.62 1.40
N VAL A 42 17.63 -9.75 1.91
CA VAL A 42 16.69 -10.77 1.46
C VAL A 42 16.27 -10.53 0.01
N ALA A 43 15.98 -9.28 -0.37
CA ALA A 43 15.63 -8.93 -1.74
C ALA A 43 16.75 -9.22 -2.74
N ARG A 44 18.00 -8.85 -2.41
CA ARG A 44 19.17 -9.13 -3.27
C ARG A 44 19.41 -10.63 -3.39
N ARG A 45 19.27 -11.39 -2.29
CA ARG A 45 19.38 -12.84 -2.30
C ARG A 45 18.32 -13.48 -3.20
N PHE A 46 17.05 -13.10 -3.03
CA PHE A 46 15.94 -13.61 -3.83
C PHE A 46 16.18 -13.37 -5.33
N LEU A 47 16.60 -12.15 -5.70
CA LEU A 47 16.94 -11.81 -7.08
C LEU A 47 18.14 -12.60 -7.63
N SER A 48 19.19 -12.79 -6.81
CA SER A 48 20.37 -13.56 -7.20
C SER A 48 20.07 -15.05 -7.44
N ALA A 49 19.03 -15.58 -6.80
CA ALA A 49 18.53 -16.93 -7.01
C ALA A 49 17.61 -17.05 -8.24
N GLY A 50 17.39 -15.96 -8.98
CA GLY A 50 16.51 -15.94 -10.15
C GLY A 50 15.03 -15.73 -9.83
N GLY A 51 14.70 -15.32 -8.60
CA GLY A 51 13.31 -15.12 -8.18
C GLY A 51 12.58 -14.04 -8.98
N ASP A 52 11.29 -14.28 -9.22
CA ASP A 52 10.37 -13.32 -9.82
C ASP A 52 9.64 -12.52 -8.72
N PRO A 53 9.77 -11.18 -8.69
CA PRO A 53 8.99 -10.33 -7.77
C PRO A 53 7.48 -10.61 -7.81
N GLY A 54 6.92 -10.96 -8.97
CA GLY A 54 5.49 -11.25 -9.12
C GLY A 54 5.02 -12.54 -8.46
N GLU A 55 5.95 -13.47 -8.19
CA GLU A 55 5.67 -14.79 -7.62
C GLU A 55 6.19 -14.94 -6.18
N THR A 56 6.59 -13.83 -5.54
CA THR A 56 7.18 -13.85 -4.20
C THR A 56 6.17 -14.33 -3.14
N THR A 57 6.60 -15.27 -2.30
CA THR A 57 5.86 -15.74 -1.12
C THR A 57 6.55 -15.29 0.18
N ALA A 58 5.85 -15.37 1.32
CA ALA A 58 6.43 -15.05 2.61
C ALA A 58 7.56 -16.03 2.98
N GLU A 59 7.45 -17.28 2.53
CA GLU A 59 8.44 -18.33 2.72
C GLU A 59 9.72 -18.08 1.90
N ASP A 60 9.58 -17.59 0.66
CA ASP A 60 10.71 -17.25 -0.21
C ASP A 60 11.38 -15.92 0.18
N PHE A 61 10.69 -15.09 0.98
CA PHE A 61 11.14 -13.78 1.44
C PHE A 61 11.10 -13.67 2.98
N PRO A 62 11.91 -14.46 3.71
CA PRO A 62 11.84 -14.48 5.18
C PRO A 62 12.40 -13.20 5.78
N LEU A 63 11.64 -12.57 6.70
CA LEU A 63 12.01 -11.36 7.42
C LEU A 63 11.94 -11.61 8.94
N PRO A 64 12.87 -12.36 9.54
CA PRO A 64 12.76 -12.76 10.94
C PRO A 64 12.70 -11.59 11.92
N GLN A 65 13.37 -10.46 11.64
CA GLN A 65 13.31 -9.29 12.52
C GLN A 65 12.08 -8.43 12.25
N PHE A 66 11.68 -8.28 10.98
CA PHE A 66 10.56 -7.41 10.62
C PHE A 66 9.17 -8.10 10.60
N SER A 67 9.10 -9.43 10.54
CA SER A 67 7.84 -10.22 10.47
C SER A 67 6.88 -9.93 11.62
N GLY A 68 7.37 -9.75 12.84
CA GLY A 68 6.54 -9.37 13.99
C GLY A 68 5.83 -8.03 13.77
N ARG A 69 6.47 -7.06 13.12
CA ARG A 69 5.87 -5.77 12.79
C ARG A 69 4.87 -5.88 11.64
N LEU A 70 5.13 -6.76 10.67
CA LEU A 70 4.20 -7.05 9.57
C LEU A 70 2.91 -7.71 10.06
N ALA A 71 3.00 -8.58 11.08
CA ALA A 71 1.81 -9.11 11.75
C ALA A 71 0.98 -8.00 12.42
N GLN A 72 1.63 -7.05 13.11
CA GLN A 72 0.96 -5.88 13.70
C GLN A 72 0.34 -4.96 12.64
N LEU A 73 1.01 -4.80 11.49
CA LEU A 73 0.49 -4.05 10.35
C LEU A 73 -0.79 -4.70 9.83
N ARG A 74 -0.78 -6.03 9.65
CA ARG A 74 -1.97 -6.77 9.23
C ARG A 74 -3.17 -6.56 10.17
N GLU A 75 -2.94 -6.60 11.48
CA GLU A 75 -4.00 -6.29 12.45
C GLU A 75 -4.48 -4.83 12.36
N THR A 76 -3.55 -3.87 12.16
CA THR A 76 -3.89 -2.46 11.99
C THR A 76 -4.75 -2.21 10.75
N LEU A 77 -4.46 -2.93 9.66
CA LEU A 77 -5.18 -2.83 8.39
C LEU A 77 -6.57 -3.46 8.47
N LEU A 78 -6.69 -4.65 9.06
CA LEU A 78 -7.94 -5.44 9.03
C LEU A 78 -8.89 -5.13 10.19
N ASN A 79 -8.34 -4.86 11.37
CA ASN A 79 -9.10 -4.72 12.62
C ASN A 79 -8.86 -3.38 13.32
N GLY A 80 -7.94 -2.55 12.80
CA GLY A 80 -7.54 -1.27 13.36
C GLY A 80 -8.08 -0.08 12.58
N ARG A 81 -7.24 0.94 12.40
CA ARG A 81 -7.63 2.17 11.70
C ARG A 81 -7.80 2.00 10.18
N GLY A 82 -7.27 0.91 9.62
CA GLY A 82 -7.35 0.63 8.18
C GLY A 82 -6.22 1.20 7.31
N PHE A 83 -5.20 1.84 7.89
CA PHE A 83 -4.04 2.33 7.13
C PHE A 83 -2.79 2.48 8.00
N GLU A 84 -1.62 2.49 7.37
CA GLU A 84 -0.33 2.82 7.99
C GLU A 84 0.64 3.32 6.92
N VAL A 85 1.62 4.14 7.29
CA VAL A 85 2.70 4.61 6.43
C VAL A 85 4.03 4.13 6.98
N ILE A 86 4.72 3.29 6.20
CA ILE A 86 6.09 2.86 6.50
C ILE A 86 7.07 3.79 5.78
N ARG A 87 8.05 4.33 6.51
CA ARG A 87 9.11 5.22 6.04
C ARG A 87 10.49 4.62 6.29
N GLY A 88 11.51 5.11 5.59
CA GLY A 88 12.91 4.79 5.84
C GLY A 88 13.60 3.98 4.74
N LEU A 89 12.87 3.43 3.78
CA LEU A 89 13.49 2.76 2.63
C LEU A 89 14.28 3.77 1.76
N PRO A 90 15.59 3.53 1.48
CA PRO A 90 16.42 4.39 0.63
C PRO A 90 16.15 4.17 -0.88
N VAL A 91 14.89 4.34 -1.30
CA VAL A 91 14.40 4.03 -2.65
C VAL A 91 15.16 4.73 -3.79
N ALA A 92 15.79 5.88 -3.53
CA ALA A 92 16.59 6.59 -4.52
C ALA A 92 17.82 5.79 -5.01
N GLY A 93 18.32 4.85 -4.20
CA GLY A 93 19.42 3.96 -4.54
C GLY A 93 18.98 2.65 -5.21
N TYR A 94 17.68 2.42 -5.36
CA TYR A 94 17.16 1.16 -5.89
C TYR A 94 16.96 1.24 -7.39
N ASP A 95 17.36 0.17 -8.08
CA ASP A 95 16.79 -0.09 -9.40
C ASP A 95 15.33 -0.54 -9.26
N GLN A 96 14.60 -0.49 -10.38
CA GLN A 96 13.18 -0.81 -10.41
C GLN A 96 12.89 -2.25 -9.99
N ARG A 97 13.79 -3.20 -10.29
CA ARG A 97 13.58 -4.61 -9.99
C ARG A 97 13.75 -4.87 -8.50
N LEU A 98 14.77 -4.29 -7.87
CA LEU A 98 14.98 -4.35 -6.43
C LEU A 98 13.81 -3.71 -5.67
N ALA A 99 13.34 -2.54 -6.11
CA ALA A 99 12.18 -1.89 -5.48
C ALA A 99 10.90 -2.73 -5.59
N ALA A 100 10.66 -3.35 -6.76
CA ALA A 100 9.54 -4.27 -6.95
C ALA A 100 9.67 -5.51 -6.04
N THR A 101 10.86 -6.09 -5.94
CA THR A 101 11.12 -7.24 -5.05
C THR A 101 10.85 -6.89 -3.59
N ILE A 102 11.33 -5.74 -3.11
CA ILE A 102 11.09 -5.28 -1.74
C ILE A 102 9.60 -5.10 -1.49
N PHE A 103 8.89 -4.44 -2.42
CA PHE A 103 7.46 -4.21 -2.31
C PHE A 103 6.67 -5.53 -2.27
N CYS A 104 6.91 -6.44 -3.21
CA CYS A 104 6.23 -7.73 -3.26
C CYS A 104 6.60 -8.62 -2.07
N GLY A 105 7.87 -8.63 -1.66
CA GLY A 105 8.35 -9.37 -0.50
C GLY A 105 7.65 -8.94 0.78
N ILE A 106 7.57 -7.63 1.04
CA ILE A 106 6.80 -7.10 2.18
C ILE A 106 5.30 -7.45 2.04
N GLY A 107 4.73 -7.27 0.85
CA GLY A 107 3.32 -7.56 0.58
C GLY A 107 2.94 -9.02 0.80
N ALA A 108 3.85 -9.96 0.51
CA ALA A 108 3.63 -11.39 0.68
C ALA A 108 3.39 -11.81 2.14
N HIS A 109 3.91 -11.03 3.11
CA HIS A 109 3.61 -11.23 4.54
C HIS A 109 2.23 -10.70 4.96
N LEU A 110 1.62 -9.81 4.17
CA LEU A 110 0.30 -9.24 4.46
C LEU A 110 -0.84 -10.05 3.82
N GLY A 111 -0.58 -10.69 2.69
CA GLY A 111 -1.56 -11.51 1.99
C GLY A 111 -1.07 -11.97 0.62
N LYS A 112 -2.01 -12.42 -0.21
CA LYS A 112 -1.72 -12.87 -1.57
C LYS A 112 -1.99 -11.74 -2.55
N ALA A 113 -1.00 -11.44 -3.38
CA ALA A 113 -1.15 -10.43 -4.40
C ALA A 113 -2.21 -10.84 -5.43
N ARG A 114 -3.04 -9.88 -5.85
CA ARG A 114 -4.08 -10.10 -6.87
C ARG A 114 -3.59 -9.55 -8.20
N SER A 115 -3.85 -10.28 -9.27
CA SER A 115 -3.60 -9.75 -10.61
C SER A 115 -4.44 -8.49 -10.83
N GLN A 116 -3.79 -7.39 -11.22
CA GLN A 116 -4.43 -6.09 -11.47
C GLN A 116 -4.99 -5.97 -12.88
N ASN A 117 -4.70 -6.93 -13.76
CA ASN A 117 -5.23 -6.95 -15.13
C ASN A 117 -5.35 -8.38 -15.70
N ALA A 118 -5.91 -8.48 -16.91
CA ALA A 118 -6.03 -9.74 -17.64
C ALA A 118 -4.69 -10.34 -18.10
N GLN A 119 -3.59 -9.59 -17.98
CA GLN A 119 -2.23 -10.02 -18.37
C GLN A 119 -1.43 -10.59 -17.19
N GLY A 120 -2.02 -10.67 -15.99
CA GLY A 120 -1.32 -11.22 -14.82
C GLY A 120 -0.44 -10.22 -14.09
N HIS A 121 -0.45 -8.92 -14.45
CA HIS A 121 0.41 -7.94 -13.78
C HIS A 121 -0.02 -7.78 -12.32
N VAL A 122 0.86 -8.24 -11.43
CA VAL A 122 0.70 -8.13 -9.97
C VAL A 122 1.06 -6.72 -9.47
N LEU A 123 1.93 -6.02 -10.22
CA LEU A 123 2.43 -4.69 -9.90
C LEU A 123 2.11 -3.71 -11.03
N GLY A 124 1.59 -2.53 -10.67
CA GLY A 124 1.28 -1.44 -11.61
C GLY A 124 2.08 -0.18 -11.28
N HIS A 125 2.44 0.58 -12.32
CA HIS A 125 3.00 1.92 -12.13
C HIS A 125 1.90 2.97 -12.06
N VAL A 126 1.89 3.74 -10.98
CA VAL A 126 1.12 4.97 -10.86
C VAL A 126 2.03 6.13 -11.25
N ARG A 127 1.79 6.72 -12.42
CA ARG A 127 2.55 7.86 -12.95
C ARG A 127 1.80 8.51 -14.10
N ASP A 128 1.94 9.82 -14.25
CA ASP A 128 1.41 10.52 -15.42
C ASP A 128 2.14 10.07 -16.70
N LEU A 129 1.37 9.54 -17.65
CA LEU A 129 1.80 9.13 -18.99
C LEU A 129 1.27 10.09 -20.07
N GLY A 130 0.59 11.17 -19.69
CA GLY A 130 -0.09 12.09 -20.60
C GLY A 130 -1.39 11.53 -21.20
N ALA A 131 -2.00 10.54 -20.55
CA ALA A 131 -3.28 9.99 -20.99
C ALA A 131 -4.42 11.01 -20.82
N ASN A 132 -5.49 10.86 -21.62
CA ASN A 132 -6.63 11.78 -21.55
C ASN A 132 -7.60 11.34 -20.43
N PRO A 133 -7.84 12.15 -19.39
CA PRO A 133 -8.77 11.79 -18.32
C PRO A 133 -10.23 11.65 -18.78
N ASP A 134 -10.61 12.24 -19.91
CA ASP A 134 -11.97 12.15 -20.45
C ASP A 134 -12.17 10.92 -21.36
N ASP A 135 -11.11 10.16 -21.66
CA ASP A 135 -11.22 8.91 -22.41
C ASP A 135 -11.64 7.77 -21.46
N PRO A 136 -12.78 7.10 -21.70
CA PRO A 136 -13.25 6.00 -20.84
C PRO A 136 -12.30 4.79 -20.79
N ASN A 137 -11.34 4.68 -21.72
CA ASN A 137 -10.34 3.62 -21.71
C ASN A 137 -9.07 4.01 -20.93
N SER A 138 -8.89 5.29 -20.64
CA SER A 138 -7.75 5.78 -19.88
C SER A 138 -7.91 5.46 -18.40
N ARG A 139 -6.82 4.97 -17.80
CA ARG A 139 -6.79 4.74 -16.36
C ARG A 139 -6.34 6.03 -15.69
N ILE A 140 -7.09 6.50 -14.70
CA ILE A 140 -6.82 7.79 -14.03
C ILE A 140 -5.39 7.88 -13.46
N TYR A 141 -4.82 6.76 -12.98
CA TYR A 141 -3.43 6.68 -12.48
C TYR A 141 -2.35 6.90 -13.56
N GLN A 142 -2.74 7.00 -14.83
CA GLN A 142 -1.90 7.33 -15.99
C GLN A 142 -1.97 8.81 -16.38
N THR A 143 -2.65 9.64 -15.59
CA THR A 143 -2.86 11.07 -15.82
C THR A 143 -2.40 11.89 -14.61
N SER A 144 -2.35 13.20 -14.74
CA SER A 144 -2.20 14.15 -13.61
C SER A 144 -3.54 14.63 -13.03
N ALA A 145 -4.67 14.10 -13.51
CA ALA A 145 -5.98 14.47 -12.99
C ALA A 145 -6.22 13.89 -11.59
N ARG A 146 -7.02 14.59 -10.80
CA ARG A 146 -7.38 14.14 -9.44
C ARG A 146 -8.17 12.84 -9.50
N GLN A 147 -7.65 11.80 -8.84
CA GLN A 147 -8.40 10.58 -8.56
C GLN A 147 -9.36 10.83 -7.39
N THR A 148 -10.64 10.53 -7.58
CA THR A 148 -11.68 10.66 -6.53
C THR A 148 -11.56 9.54 -5.51
N PHE A 149 -12.15 9.73 -4.32
CA PHE A 149 -12.23 8.66 -3.33
C PHE A 149 -12.96 7.43 -3.91
N HIS A 150 -12.41 6.25 -3.65
CA HIS A 150 -12.91 4.96 -4.10
C HIS A 150 -12.32 3.86 -3.21
N THR A 151 -12.86 2.66 -3.35
CA THR A 151 -12.28 1.43 -2.80
C THR A 151 -11.83 0.56 -3.96
N ASP A 152 -10.71 -0.12 -3.81
CA ASP A 152 -10.28 -1.15 -4.76
C ASP A 152 -10.95 -2.49 -4.47
N SER A 153 -10.96 -3.38 -5.46
CA SER A 153 -11.48 -4.75 -5.34
C SER A 153 -10.46 -5.69 -4.65
N ALA A 154 -9.94 -5.28 -3.49
CA ALA A 154 -8.98 -6.00 -2.67
C ALA A 154 -9.17 -5.65 -1.18
N ASP A 155 -8.69 -6.52 -0.29
CA ASP A 155 -8.75 -6.27 1.17
C ASP A 155 -7.76 -5.16 1.60
N VAL A 156 -6.61 -5.09 0.93
CA VAL A 156 -5.53 -4.13 1.22
C VAL A 156 -4.92 -3.65 -0.10
N VAL A 157 -4.59 -2.36 -0.14
CA VAL A 157 -3.84 -1.72 -1.23
C VAL A 157 -2.53 -1.18 -0.67
N GLY A 158 -1.43 -1.49 -1.36
CA GLY A 158 -0.10 -0.99 -1.02
C GLY A 158 0.43 -0.05 -2.11
N LEU A 159 1.15 0.99 -1.72
CA LEU A 159 1.85 1.90 -2.62
C LEU A 159 3.29 2.06 -2.16
N LEU A 160 4.24 1.95 -3.08
CA LEU A 160 5.65 2.31 -2.86
C LEU A 160 5.97 3.58 -3.65
N CYS A 161 6.28 4.66 -2.94
CA CYS A 161 6.76 5.88 -3.59
C CYS A 161 8.21 5.67 -4.06
N LEU A 162 8.42 5.66 -5.38
CA LEU A 162 9.77 5.61 -5.97
C LEU A 162 10.33 7.01 -6.25
N ARG A 163 9.44 7.98 -6.47
CA ARG A 163 9.76 9.37 -6.76
C ARG A 163 8.56 10.23 -6.43
N GLU A 164 8.79 11.32 -5.71
CA GLU A 164 7.77 12.31 -5.40
C GLU A 164 7.40 13.12 -6.65
N ALA A 165 6.15 13.58 -6.70
CA ALA A 165 5.71 14.51 -7.73
C ALA A 165 6.36 15.88 -7.52
N ARG A 166 6.64 16.59 -8.61
CA ARG A 166 7.14 17.97 -8.53
C ARG A 166 6.10 18.91 -7.91
N GLU A 167 4.83 18.66 -8.20
CA GLU A 167 3.67 19.41 -7.73
C GLU A 167 2.47 18.45 -7.68
N GLY A 168 1.63 18.57 -6.65
CA GLY A 168 0.55 17.62 -6.40
C GLY A 168 1.07 16.25 -5.97
N GLY A 169 0.37 15.18 -6.38
CA GLY A 169 0.72 13.81 -5.99
C GLY A 169 0.33 13.46 -4.55
N ASP A 170 -0.49 14.29 -3.90
CA ASP A 170 -0.96 14.06 -2.55
C ASP A 170 -1.82 12.79 -2.47
N SER A 171 -1.52 11.94 -1.49
CA SER A 171 -2.35 10.79 -1.14
C SER A 171 -3.36 11.20 -0.06
N LEU A 172 -4.64 11.04 -0.34
CA LEU A 172 -5.72 11.38 0.59
C LEU A 172 -6.46 10.11 1.03
N LEU A 173 -6.80 10.04 2.32
CA LEU A 173 -7.53 8.94 2.92
C LEU A 173 -8.78 9.46 3.64
N VAL A 174 -9.84 8.66 3.61
CA VAL A 174 -11.10 8.88 4.34
C VAL A 174 -11.55 7.58 4.96
N SER A 175 -12.19 7.65 6.12
CA SER A 175 -12.86 6.50 6.73
C SER A 175 -14.27 6.34 6.16
N ALA A 176 -14.57 5.16 5.61
CA ALA A 176 -15.93 4.83 5.18
C ALA A 176 -16.92 4.76 6.35
N GLU A 177 -16.48 4.28 7.53
CA GLU A 177 -17.31 4.24 8.74
C GLU A 177 -17.64 5.64 9.26
N ALA A 178 -16.67 6.56 9.26
CA ALA A 178 -16.92 7.93 9.67
C ALA A 178 -17.77 8.72 8.65
N ILE A 179 -17.79 8.32 7.38
CA ILE A 179 -18.70 8.87 6.36
C ILE A 179 -20.13 8.31 6.53
N TYR A 180 -20.25 7.04 6.94
CA TYR A 180 -21.54 6.42 7.20
C TYR A 180 -22.27 7.07 8.39
N ASN A 181 -21.52 7.36 9.46
CA ASN A 181 -22.01 8.03 10.67
C ASN A 181 -22.42 9.48 10.41
#